data_AF-A0A971QC31-F1
#
_entry.id   AF-A0A971QC31-F1
#
_cell.length_a   1.000
_cell.length_b   1.000
_cell.length_c   1.000
_cell.angle_alpha   90.00
_cell.angle_beta   90.00
_cell.angle_gamma   90.00
#
_symmetry.space_group_name_H-M   'P 1'
#
loop_
_entity.id
_entity.type
_entity.pdbx_description
1 polymer ?
#
loop_
_entity_poly.entity_id
_entity_poly.type
_entity_poly.pdbx_seq_one_letter_code
_entity_poly.pdbx_strand_id
1 'polypeptide(L)'
;MSLRQVSSDGSGRLLPVKIAVVAVALVGLTYFLFLKSADDNAQLDTPDSATPYVCWDDGHVFRLTPAEWERWSKEGRVKAEGSTEAGGGLNRNARLLVQCPKCGKFTCVRGLECPNGKTVPFVTRDNQAGKCSE
;
A
#
# COMPACT_ATOMS: atom_id res chain seq x y z
N MET A 1 -3.37 48.80 41.26
CA MET A 1 -2.81 48.45 39.93
C MET A 1 -3.98 48.17 39.01
N SER A 2 -4.28 49.11 38.12
CA SER A 2 -5.46 49.08 37.25
C SER A 2 -5.09 48.39 35.94
N LEU A 3 -5.73 47.27 35.63
CA LEU A 3 -5.59 46.58 34.35
C LEU A 3 -6.33 47.40 33.28
N ARG A 4 -5.56 47.96 32.34
CA ARG A 4 -6.11 48.63 31.15
C ARG A 4 -6.85 47.59 30.30
N GLN A 5 -8.15 47.81 30.14
CA GLN A 5 -8.94 47.21 29.06
C GLN A 5 -8.31 47.61 27.72
N VAL A 6 -7.94 46.63 26.91
CA VAL A 6 -7.73 46.84 25.48
C VAL A 6 -9.09 46.74 24.83
N SER A 7 -9.66 47.89 24.51
CA SER A 7 -10.87 48.03 23.69
C SER A 7 -10.67 47.36 22.33
N SER A 8 -11.57 46.46 21.97
CA SER A 8 -11.68 45.92 20.61
C SER A 8 -12.75 46.71 19.86
N ASP A 9 -12.35 47.87 19.32
CA ASP A 9 -13.16 48.62 18.36
C ASP A 9 -12.73 48.26 16.93
N GLY A 10 -13.61 47.53 16.24
CA GLY A 10 -13.43 47.03 14.87
C GLY A 10 -14.67 46.27 14.38
N SER A 11 -15.83 46.80 14.73
CA SER A 11 -17.17 46.25 14.51
C SER A 11 -17.55 46.28 13.01
N GLY A 12 -17.99 45.14 12.45
CA GLY A 12 -18.81 45.08 11.23
C GLY A 12 -18.20 44.45 9.97
N ARG A 13 -16.90 44.64 9.66
CA ARG A 13 -16.33 44.22 8.36
C ARG A 13 -15.52 42.92 8.35
N LEU A 14 -15.14 42.40 9.52
CA LEU A 14 -14.32 41.19 9.65
C LEU A 14 -15.14 39.93 9.99
N LEU A 15 -16.38 40.10 10.45
CA LEU A 15 -17.34 39.01 10.69
C LEU A 15 -17.73 38.26 9.41
N PRO A 16 -18.13 38.92 8.30
CA PRO A 16 -18.53 38.19 7.08
C PRO A 16 -17.36 37.45 6.44
N VAL A 17 -16.13 37.97 6.58
CA VAL A 17 -14.92 37.33 6.04
C VAL A 17 -14.62 36.02 6.77
N LYS A 18 -14.73 35.99 8.11
CA LYS A 18 -14.54 34.74 8.88
C LYS A 18 -15.59 33.69 8.53
N ILE A 19 -16.84 34.11 8.36
CA ILE A 19 -17.94 33.22 7.97
C ILE A 19 -17.70 32.66 6.56
N ALA A 20 -17.27 33.50 5.60
CA ALA A 20 -16.96 33.07 4.25
C ALA A 20 -15.80 32.06 4.21
N VAL A 21 -14.74 32.28 4.99
CA VAL A 21 -13.60 31.34 5.07
C VAL A 21 -14.04 30.00 5.67
N VAL A 22 -14.86 30.01 6.72
CA VAL A 22 -15.40 28.77 7.30
C VAL A 22 -16.31 28.04 6.31
N ALA A 23 -17.16 28.76 5.57
CA ALA A 23 -18.02 28.16 4.56
C ALA A 23 -17.22 27.51 3.42
N VAL A 24 -16.18 28.19 2.91
CA VAL A 24 -15.29 27.62 1.88
C VAL A 24 -14.53 26.40 2.42
N ALA A 25 -14.06 26.45 3.66
CA ALA A 25 -13.40 25.30 4.30
C ALA A 25 -14.34 24.11 4.46
N LEU A 26 -15.60 24.34 4.85
CA LEU A 26 -16.61 23.29 4.97
C LEU A 26 -16.98 22.70 3.61
N VAL A 27 -17.19 23.54 2.59
CA VAL A 27 -17.47 23.07 1.22
C VAL A 27 -16.30 22.26 0.68
N GLY A 28 -15.06 22.76 0.88
CA GLY A 28 -13.84 22.04 0.52
C GLY A 28 -13.71 20.70 1.24
N LEU A 29 -14.01 20.65 2.54
CA LEU A 29 -14.00 19.41 3.31
C LEU A 29 -15.07 18.43 2.81
N THR A 30 -16.30 18.88 2.58
CA THR A 30 -17.37 18.01 2.06
C THR A 30 -17.06 17.51 0.65
N TYR A 31 -16.49 18.35 -0.20
CA TYR A 31 -16.07 17.97 -1.55
C TYR A 31 -14.91 16.99 -1.52
N PHE A 32 -13.92 17.20 -0.65
CA PHE A 32 -12.82 16.26 -0.45
C PHE A 32 -13.29 14.92 0.09
N LEU A 33 -14.24 14.90 1.03
CA LEU A 33 -14.82 13.67 1.55
C LEU A 33 -15.66 12.94 0.48
N PHE A 34 -16.38 13.68 -0.36
CA PHE A 34 -17.13 13.12 -1.49
C PHE A 34 -16.20 12.52 -2.54
N LEU A 35 -15.15 13.24 -2.95
CA LEU A 35 -14.13 12.72 -3.86
C LEU A 35 -13.36 11.53 -3.28
N LYS A 36 -13.12 11.51 -1.97
CA LYS A 36 -12.51 10.35 -1.29
C LYS A 36 -13.44 9.12 -1.30
N SER A 37 -14.75 9.31 -1.42
CA SER A 37 -15.73 8.23 -1.53
C SER A 37 -15.95 7.74 -2.96
N ALA A 38 -15.51 8.50 -3.98
CA ALA A 38 -15.45 8.03 -5.36
C ALA A 38 -14.19 7.15 -5.52
N ASP A 39 -14.27 5.92 -5.01
CA ASP A 39 -13.27 4.87 -5.19
C ASP A 39 -13.32 4.35 -6.64
N ASP A 40 -12.96 5.21 -7.60
CA ASP A 40 -12.72 4.82 -8.99
C ASP A 40 -11.39 4.06 -9.15
N ASN A 41 -10.68 3.82 -8.04
CA ASN A 41 -9.51 2.95 -7.96
C ASN A 41 -9.88 1.51 -7.56
N ALA A 42 -11.10 1.07 -7.85
CA ALA A 42 -11.47 -0.34 -7.78
C ALA A 42 -10.56 -1.12 -8.74
N GLN A 43 -9.42 -1.59 -8.21
CA GLN A 43 -8.47 -2.39 -8.95
C GLN A 43 -9.23 -3.61 -9.48
N LEU A 44 -9.30 -3.77 -10.80
CA LEU A 44 -10.09 -4.82 -11.43
C LEU A 44 -9.71 -6.19 -10.85
N ASP A 45 -10.58 -6.74 -10.00
CA ASP A 45 -10.42 -8.04 -9.35
C ASP A 45 -10.82 -9.15 -10.34
N THR A 46 -10.03 -9.28 -11.40
CA THR A 46 -10.25 -10.27 -12.45
C THR A 46 -9.19 -11.37 -12.35
N PRO A 47 -9.48 -12.62 -12.77
CA PRO A 47 -8.49 -13.69 -12.80
C PRO A 47 -7.21 -13.31 -13.59
N ASP A 48 -7.36 -12.48 -14.62
CA ASP A 48 -6.26 -12.01 -15.47
C ASP A 48 -5.33 -11.02 -14.75
N SER A 49 -5.83 -10.36 -13.70
CA SER A 49 -5.02 -9.48 -12.84
C SER A 49 -4.22 -10.25 -11.78
N ALA A 50 -4.42 -11.57 -11.68
CA ALA A 50 -3.80 -12.39 -10.65
C ALA A 50 -2.30 -12.54 -10.91
N THR A 51 -1.51 -12.11 -9.93
CA THR A 51 -0.05 -12.19 -9.95
C THR A 51 0.40 -13.56 -9.44
N PRO A 52 1.29 -14.27 -10.14
CA PRO A 52 1.81 -15.55 -9.67
C PRO A 52 2.81 -15.36 -8.52
N TYR A 53 2.85 -16.32 -7.60
CA TYR A 53 3.80 -16.45 -6.51
C TYR A 53 4.36 -17.86 -6.49
N VAL A 54 5.64 -17.98 -6.14
CA VAL A 54 6.38 -19.24 -6.10
C VAL A 54 7.01 -19.41 -4.72
N CYS A 55 6.78 -20.56 -4.10
CA CYS A 55 7.42 -20.94 -2.85
C CYS A 55 8.83 -21.50 -3.08
N TRP A 56 9.83 -21.02 -2.34
CA TRP A 56 11.18 -21.58 -2.41
C TRP A 56 11.33 -22.96 -1.74
N ASP A 57 10.48 -23.29 -0.77
CA ASP A 57 10.60 -24.53 0.01
C ASP A 57 10.06 -25.75 -0.74
N ASP A 58 8.88 -25.62 -1.35
CA ASP A 58 8.15 -26.74 -1.95
C ASP A 58 7.84 -26.53 -3.45
N GLY A 59 8.31 -25.42 -4.04
CA GLY A 59 8.08 -25.08 -5.44
C GLY A 59 6.62 -24.80 -5.78
N HIS A 60 5.74 -24.68 -4.79
CA HIS A 60 4.32 -24.46 -5.04
C HIS A 60 4.08 -23.11 -5.69
N VAL A 61 3.32 -23.13 -6.79
CA VAL A 61 2.92 -21.94 -7.55
C VAL A 61 1.43 -21.71 -7.33
N PHE A 62 1.08 -20.48 -6.96
CA PHE A 62 -0.31 -20.03 -6.84
C PHE A 62 -0.41 -18.59 -7.37
N ARG A 63 -1.62 -18.12 -7.67
CA ARG A 63 -1.86 -16.74 -8.08
C ARG A 63 -2.64 -16.02 -6.98
N LEU A 64 -2.38 -14.73 -6.82
CA LEU A 64 -3.13 -13.84 -5.94
C LEU A 64 -3.72 -12.72 -6.78
N THR A 65 -5.03 -12.54 -6.67
CA THR A 65 -5.66 -11.33 -7.21
C THR A 65 -5.32 -10.11 -6.32
N PRO A 66 -5.54 -8.89 -6.81
CA PRO A 66 -5.37 -7.69 -6.00
C PRO A 66 -6.21 -7.67 -4.72
N ALA A 67 -7.48 -8.11 -4.79
CA ALA A 67 -8.34 -8.17 -3.62
C ALA A 67 -7.84 -9.20 -2.59
N GLU A 68 -7.35 -10.35 -3.07
CA GLU A 68 -6.75 -11.35 -2.21
C GLU A 68 -5.46 -10.87 -1.56
N TRP A 69 -4.61 -10.17 -2.32
CA TRP A 69 -3.39 -9.55 -1.80
C TRP A 69 -3.70 -8.57 -0.67
N GLU A 70 -4.66 -7.67 -0.87
CA GLU A 70 -5.03 -6.70 0.16
C GLU A 70 -5.59 -7.36 1.41
N ARG A 71 -6.44 -8.38 1.23
CA ARG A 71 -6.92 -9.20 2.35
C ARG A 71 -5.76 -9.88 3.10
N TRP A 72 -4.84 -10.53 2.39
CA TRP A 72 -3.71 -11.24 3.00
C TRP A 72 -2.75 -10.27 3.70
N SER A 73 -2.57 -9.07 3.15
CA SER A 73 -1.80 -8.02 3.80
C SER A 73 -2.43 -7.58 5.13
N LYS A 74 -3.77 -7.46 5.18
CA LYS A 74 -4.51 -7.12 6.42
C LYS A 74 -4.49 -8.27 7.44
N GLU A 75 -4.49 -9.51 6.98
CA GLU A 75 -4.40 -10.73 7.80
C GLU A 75 -2.97 -11.01 8.31
N GLY A 76 -1.97 -10.22 7.91
CA GLY A 76 -0.57 -10.44 8.30
C GLY A 76 0.10 -11.64 7.60
N ARG A 77 -0.47 -12.09 6.47
CA ARG A 77 0.08 -13.18 5.64
C ARG A 77 1.11 -12.69 4.62
N VAL A 78 1.48 -11.42 4.70
CA VAL A 78 2.55 -10.78 3.93
C VAL A 78 3.54 -10.15 4.92
N LYS A 79 4.84 -10.39 4.72
CA LYS A 79 5.91 -9.90 5.59
C LYS A 79 7.06 -9.34 4.76
N ALA A 80 7.61 -8.21 5.16
CA ALA A 80 8.89 -7.74 4.64
C ALA A 80 10.04 -8.52 5.30
N GLU A 81 10.91 -9.12 4.49
CA GLU A 81 12.18 -9.69 4.90
C GLU A 81 13.30 -8.75 4.47
N GLY A 82 14.28 -8.51 5.35
CA GLY A 82 15.40 -7.59 5.08
C GLY A 82 15.18 -6.14 5.51
N SER A 83 14.14 -5.82 6.27
CA SER A 83 13.84 -4.45 6.69
C SER A 83 14.26 -4.15 8.13
N THR A 84 15.57 -4.02 8.40
CA THR A 84 16.11 -3.01 9.33
C THR A 84 17.65 -3.02 9.29
N GLU A 85 18.24 -2.08 8.56
CA GLU A 85 19.42 -1.42 9.10
C GLU A 85 18.90 -0.32 10.02
N ALA A 86 19.39 -0.24 11.25
CA ALA A 86 18.97 0.70 12.29
C ALA A 86 19.32 2.19 11.99
N GLY A 87 19.39 2.58 10.71
CA GLY A 87 19.97 3.84 10.25
C GLY A 87 19.34 4.46 9.01
N GLY A 88 18.08 4.13 8.67
CA GLY A 88 17.33 4.87 7.62
C GLY A 88 17.84 4.68 6.19
N GLY A 89 18.69 3.69 5.92
CA GLY A 89 19.10 3.30 4.57
C GLY A 89 18.05 2.43 3.87
N LEU A 90 17.79 2.69 2.58
CA LEU A 90 17.02 1.79 1.72
C LEU A 90 17.78 0.46 1.61
N ASN A 91 17.34 -0.56 2.34
CA ASN A 91 17.91 -1.89 2.22
C ASN A 91 17.55 -2.46 0.84
N ARG A 92 18.55 -2.60 -0.04
CA ARG A 92 18.37 -3.15 -1.40
C ARG A 92 17.91 -4.61 -1.41
N ASN A 93 17.94 -5.27 -0.25
CA ASN A 93 17.51 -6.65 -0.06
C ASN A 93 16.15 -6.76 0.64
N ALA A 94 15.46 -5.63 0.87
CA ALA A 94 14.08 -5.66 1.36
C ALA A 94 13.18 -6.34 0.33
N ARG A 95 12.60 -7.47 0.70
CA ARG A 95 11.70 -8.26 -0.16
C ARG A 95 10.41 -8.60 0.56
N LEU A 96 9.31 -8.59 -0.17
CA LEU A 96 8.02 -9.03 0.35
C LEU A 96 7.90 -10.54 0.19
N LEU A 97 7.70 -11.22 1.32
CA LEU A 97 7.40 -12.64 1.40
C LEU A 97 5.94 -12.84 1.73
N VAL A 98 5.33 -13.80 1.07
CA VAL A 98 3.96 -14.23 1.33
C VAL A 98 4.00 -15.60 1.99
N GLN A 99 3.02 -15.87 2.85
CA GLN A 99 2.84 -17.19 3.44
C GLN A 99 2.40 -18.21 2.37
N CYS A 100 3.13 -19.32 2.27
CA CYS A 100 2.76 -20.44 1.41
C CYS A 100 1.47 -21.10 1.93
N PRO A 101 0.42 -21.28 1.10
CA PRO A 101 -0.78 -21.99 1.52
C PRO A 101 -0.55 -23.49 1.75
N LYS A 102 0.51 -24.07 1.17
CA LYS A 102 0.83 -25.49 1.27
C LYS A 102 1.70 -25.83 2.49
N CYS A 103 2.76 -25.07 2.73
CA CYS A 103 3.70 -25.34 3.84
C CYS A 103 3.58 -24.36 5.03
N GLY A 104 2.76 -23.30 4.92
CA GLY A 104 2.47 -22.36 6.01
C GLY A 104 3.60 -21.37 6.34
N LYS A 105 4.74 -21.42 5.63
CA LYS A 105 5.91 -20.57 5.88
C LYS A 105 5.93 -19.32 4.99
N PHE A 106 6.56 -18.26 5.47
CA PHE A 106 6.83 -17.05 4.67
C PHE A 106 8.02 -17.29 3.75
N THR A 107 7.77 -17.95 2.63
CA THR A 107 8.81 -18.34 1.65
C THR A 107 8.38 -18.12 0.21
N CYS A 108 7.19 -17.54 0.00
CA CYS A 108 6.67 -17.27 -1.34
C CYS A 108 7.04 -15.88 -1.80
N VAL A 109 7.64 -15.81 -2.98
CA VAL A 109 7.97 -14.56 -3.66
C VAL A 109 7.17 -14.43 -4.94
N ARG A 110 7.11 -13.23 -5.49
CA ARG A 110 6.49 -12.99 -6.80
C ARG A 110 7.13 -13.89 -7.85
N GLY A 111 6.31 -14.53 -8.67
CA GLY A 111 6.73 -15.33 -9.81
C GLY A 111 6.85 -14.49 -11.08
N LEU A 112 7.64 -15.01 -12.02
CA LEU A 112 7.74 -14.57 -13.40
C LEU A 112 7.22 -15.70 -14.29
N GLU A 113 6.31 -15.37 -15.21
CA GLU A 113 5.86 -16.28 -16.24
C GLU A 113 6.87 -16.26 -17.38
N CYS A 114 7.48 -17.41 -17.64
CA CYS A 114 8.42 -17.58 -18.74
C CYS A 114 7.68 -17.88 -20.04
N PRO A 115 8.29 -17.61 -21.21
CA PRO A 115 7.68 -17.90 -22.52
C PRO A 115 7.33 -19.37 -22.73
N ASN A 116 8.01 -20.28 -22.03
CA ASN A 116 7.74 -21.72 -22.06
C ASN A 116 6.57 -22.16 -21.15
N GLY A 117 5.84 -21.22 -20.57
CA GLY A 117 4.70 -21.49 -19.68
C GLY A 117 5.07 -21.90 -18.25
N LYS A 118 6.36 -21.98 -17.90
CA LYS A 118 6.80 -22.21 -16.51
C LYS A 118 6.77 -20.92 -15.71
N THR A 119 6.45 -21.02 -14.43
CA THR A 119 6.62 -19.91 -13.48
C THR A 119 7.88 -20.11 -12.66
N VAL A 120 8.78 -19.13 -12.69
CA VAL A 120 10.01 -19.11 -11.88
C VAL A 120 9.92 -18.00 -10.84
N PRO A 121 10.60 -18.09 -9.69
CA PRO A 121 10.61 -16.98 -8.74
C PRO A 121 11.33 -15.77 -9.34
N PHE A 122 10.79 -14.56 -9.17
CA PHE A 122 11.41 -13.31 -9.61
C PHE A 122 12.81 -13.13 -9.04
N VAL A 123 12.98 -13.54 -7.79
CA VAL A 123 14.25 -13.56 -7.06
C VAL A 123 14.42 -14.92 -6.40
N THR A 124 15.62 -15.50 -6.51
CA THR A 124 15.96 -16.75 -5.85
C THR A 124 16.23 -16.52 -4.35
N ARG A 125 16.32 -17.62 -3.59
CA ARG A 125 16.69 -17.57 -2.17
C ARG A 125 18.00 -16.80 -1.95
N ASP A 126 18.96 -17.00 -2.84
CA ASP A 126 20.30 -16.37 -2.84
C ASP A 126 20.31 -14.94 -3.39
N ASN A 127 19.14 -14.30 -3.52
CA ASN A 127 18.98 -12.93 -4.00
C ASN A 127 19.45 -12.70 -5.45
N GLN A 128 19.43 -13.75 -6.28
CA GLN A 128 19.71 -13.64 -7.71
C GLN A 128 18.41 -13.49 -8.49
N ALA A 129 18.46 -12.83 -9.65
CA ALA A 129 17.30 -12.80 -10.54
C ALA A 129 16.92 -14.21 -11.00
N GLY A 130 15.62 -14.50 -11.01
CA GLY A 130 15.09 -15.72 -11.61
C GLY A 130 15.47 -15.83 -13.08
N LYS A 131 15.88 -17.02 -13.50
CA LYS A 131 16.20 -17.29 -14.91
C LYS A 131 15.15 -18.24 -15.47
N CYS A 132 14.56 -17.84 -16.59
CA CYS A 132 13.83 -18.77 -17.43
C CYS A 132 14.85 -19.70 -18.08
N SER A 133 14.80 -21.00 -17.76
CA SER A 133 15.49 -21.99 -18.57
C SER A 133 14.74 -22.09 -19.90
N GLU A 134 15.45 -22.03 -21.02
CA GLU A 134 14.90 -22.29 -22.35
C GLU A 134 14.28 -23.69 -22.43
#